data_AF-A0A8X6UNP9-F1
#
_entry.id   AF-A0A8X6UNP9-F1
#
_cell.length_a   1.000
_cell.length_b   1.000
_cell.length_c   1.000
_cell.angle_alpha   90.00
_cell.angle_beta   90.00
_cell.angle_gamma   90.00
#
_symmetry.space_group_name_H-M   'P 1'
#
loop_
_entity.id
_entity.type
_entity.pdbx_description
1 polymer ?
#
loop_
_entity_poly.entity_id
_entity_poly.type
_entity_poly.pdbx_seq_one_letter_code
_entity_poly.pdbx_strand_id
1 'polypeptide(L)'
;MPVAVLGYYVYGDSLLANVLDSVPYSITKSVISVMLALHMFFAFLLVINAPVQDLEEFLKIPKSFGWKRILLRTTVIAAVIFVAQSVPRFGKVLNLVGGSATSLTSVVFPCLFYYKLSTQQNPNWPE
;
A
#
# COMPACT_ATOMS: atom_id res chain seq x y z
N MET A 1 6.47 4.47 15.04
CA MET A 1 6.45 4.62 16.52
C MET A 1 6.78 6.05 16.98
N PRO A 2 7.95 6.66 16.67
CA PRO A 2 8.30 7.96 17.24
C PRO A 2 7.32 9.08 16.90
N VAL A 3 6.83 9.15 15.65
CA VAL A 3 5.82 10.14 15.23
C VAL A 3 4.49 9.99 16.00
N ALA A 4 4.07 8.75 16.27
CA ALA A 4 2.83 8.51 17.00
C ALA A 4 2.96 8.87 18.49
N VAL A 5 4.10 8.53 19.11
CA VAL A 5 4.40 8.88 20.51
C VAL A 5 4.47 10.39 20.70
N LEU A 6 5.24 11.09 19.86
CA LEU A 6 5.37 12.54 19.93
C LEU A 6 4.05 13.25 19.59
N GLY A 7 3.32 12.75 18.59
CA GLY A 7 2.02 13.28 18.22
C GLY A 7 1.01 13.17 19.35
N TYR A 8 0.93 12.02 20.02
CA TYR A 8 0.03 11.82 21.17
C TYR A 8 0.48 12.64 22.38
N TYR A 9 1.78 12.78 22.62
CA TYR A 9 2.28 13.63 23.71
C TYR A 9 1.86 15.10 23.56
N VAL A 10 1.84 15.63 22.33
CA VAL A 10 1.49 17.04 22.05
C VAL A 10 -0.02 17.25 21.95
N TYR A 11 -0.75 16.36 21.27
CA TYR A 11 -2.18 16.55 20.95
C TYR A 11 -3.14 15.72 21.82
N GLY A 12 -2.64 14.77 22.59
CA GLY A 12 -3.43 13.88 23.43
C GLY A 12 -4.56 13.19 22.65
N ASP A 13 -5.74 13.17 23.26
CA ASP A 13 -6.94 12.54 22.68
C ASP A 13 -7.53 13.29 21.47
N SER A 14 -7.01 14.47 21.13
CA SER A 14 -7.42 15.23 19.93
C SER A 14 -6.65 14.82 18.66
N LEU A 15 -5.76 13.82 18.76
CA LEU A 15 -4.99 13.33 17.61
C LEU A 15 -5.89 12.56 16.62
N LEU A 16 -5.87 12.99 15.36
CA LEU A 16 -6.60 12.36 14.27
C LEU A 16 -5.75 11.26 13.62
N ALA A 17 -6.42 10.34 12.90
CA ALA A 17 -5.76 9.22 12.22
C ALA A 17 -4.68 9.68 11.21
N ASN A 18 -4.86 10.87 10.63
CA ASN A 18 -3.83 11.58 9.90
C ASN A 18 -3.29 12.71 10.77
N VAL A 19 -2.03 12.59 11.19
CA VAL A 19 -1.37 13.55 12.09
C VAL A 19 -1.37 14.97 11.51
N LEU A 20 -1.28 15.11 10.17
CA LEU A 20 -1.28 16.42 9.51
C LEU A 20 -2.59 17.19 9.73
N ASP A 21 -3.71 16.48 9.92
CA ASP A 21 -5.02 17.09 10.14
C ASP A 21 -5.13 17.68 11.56
N SER A 22 -4.41 17.13 12.53
CA SER A 22 -4.32 17.68 13.90
C SER A 22 -3.44 18.92 14.01
N VAL A 23 -2.55 19.17 13.05
CA VAL A 23 -1.68 20.36 13.07
C VAL A 23 -2.49 21.61 12.69
N PRO A 24 -2.40 22.71 13.47
CA PRO A 24 -3.09 23.96 13.13
C PRO A 24 -2.58 24.56 11.81
N TYR A 25 -3.42 25.37 11.15
CA TYR A 25 -3.06 25.99 9.89
C TYR A 25 -1.86 26.92 10.04
N SER A 26 -0.82 26.68 9.25
CA SER A 26 0.42 27.44 9.23
C SER A 26 1.09 27.31 7.86
N ILE A 27 1.99 28.24 7.52
CA ILE A 27 2.80 28.16 6.30
C ILE A 27 3.57 26.83 6.26
N THR A 28 4.13 26.41 7.40
CA THR A 28 4.85 25.15 7.54
C THR A 28 3.96 23.94 7.25
N LYS A 29 2.71 23.91 7.76
CA LYS A 29 1.74 22.86 7.43
C LYS A 29 1.49 22.79 5.92
N SER A 30 1.33 23.94 5.26
CA SER A 30 1.09 24.00 3.82
C SER A 30 2.29 23.46 3.03
N VAL A 31 3.51 23.82 3.40
CA VAL A 31 4.74 23.31 2.77
C VAL A 31 4.85 21.79 2.92
N ILE A 32 4.61 21.27 4.12
CA ILE A 32 4.60 19.82 4.39
C ILE A 32 3.52 19.13 3.54
N SER A 33 2.32 19.70 3.46
CA SER A 33 1.22 19.13 2.68
C SER A 33 1.56 19.05 1.20
N VAL A 34 2.17 20.09 0.63
CA VAL A 34 2.58 20.12 -0.79
C VAL A 34 3.69 19.11 -1.05
N MET A 35 4.70 19.05 -0.17
CA MET A 35 5.81 18.12 -0.30
C MET A 35 5.36 16.66 -0.18
N LEU A 36 4.44 16.37 0.76
CA LEU A 36 3.84 15.04 0.90
C LEU A 36 2.99 14.68 -0.31
N ALA A 37 2.18 15.62 -0.83
CA ALA A 37 1.39 15.39 -2.03
C ALA A 37 2.27 15.07 -3.24
N LEU A 38 3.38 15.81 -3.42
CA LEU A 38 4.34 15.56 -4.48
C LEU A 38 5.01 14.19 -4.34
N HIS A 39 5.45 13.85 -3.13
CA HIS A 39 6.03 12.54 -2.84
C HIS A 39 5.04 11.40 -3.12
N MET A 40 3.79 11.53 -2.65
CA MET A 40 2.73 10.54 -2.88
C MET A 40 2.39 10.39 -4.36
N PHE A 41 2.38 11.48 -5.12
CA PHE A 41 2.13 11.44 -6.56
C PHE A 41 3.19 10.59 -7.28
N PHE A 42 4.48 10.87 -7.04
CA PHE A 42 5.56 10.09 -7.67
C PHE A 42 5.62 8.66 -7.15
N ALA A 43 5.44 8.45 -5.85
CA ALA A 43 5.41 7.12 -5.26
C ALA A 43 4.29 6.26 -5.86
N PHE A 44 3.09 6.83 -6.02
CA PHE A 44 1.96 6.14 -6.64
C PHE A 44 2.28 5.70 -8.08
N LEU A 45 2.86 6.59 -8.89
CA LEU A 45 3.26 6.27 -10.28
C LEU A 45 4.23 5.10 -10.35
N LEU A 46 5.18 5.02 -9.39
CA LEU A 46 6.14 3.91 -9.33
C LEU A 46 5.47 2.62 -8.84
N VAL A 47 4.70 2.69 -7.76
CA VAL A 47 4.11 1.52 -7.10
C VAL A 47 3.04 0.84 -7.95
N ILE A 48 2.21 1.60 -8.68
CA ILE A 48 1.12 1.01 -9.48
C ILE A 48 1.63 0.25 -10.70
N ASN A 49 2.85 0.54 -11.17
CA ASN A 49 3.37 -0.07 -12.39
C ASN A 49 3.66 -1.57 -12.25
N ALA A 50 4.19 -2.02 -11.11
CA ALA A 50 4.49 -3.42 -10.85
C ALA A 50 3.23 -4.32 -10.90
N PRO A 51 2.18 -4.09 -10.10
CA PRO A 51 0.99 -4.96 -10.12
C PRO A 51 0.25 -4.94 -11.46
N VAL A 52 0.28 -3.81 -12.17
CA VAL A 52 -0.29 -3.73 -13.52
C VAL A 52 0.49 -4.62 -14.50
N GLN A 53 1.82 -4.66 -14.40
CA GLN A 53 2.65 -5.53 -15.24
C GLN A 53 2.39 -7.01 -14.94
N ASP A 54 2.23 -7.38 -13.68
CA ASP A 54 1.88 -8.74 -13.28
C ASP A 54 0.51 -9.14 -13.84
N LEU A 55 -0.47 -8.23 -13.84
CA LEU A 55 -1.78 -8.44 -14.46
C LEU A 55 -1.69 -8.55 -15.99
N GLU A 56 -0.86 -7.72 -16.64
CA GLU A 56 -0.60 -7.79 -18.09
C GLU A 56 -0.03 -9.18 -18.45
N GLU A 57 0.90 -9.70 -17.66
CA GLU A 57 1.50 -11.03 -17.86
C GLU A 57 0.50 -12.16 -17.60
N PHE A 58 -0.26 -12.08 -16.50
CA PHE A 58 -1.31 -13.05 -16.18
C PHE A 58 -2.37 -13.15 -17.28
N LEU A 59 -2.74 -12.02 -17.88
CA LEU A 59 -3.70 -11.93 -18.98
C LEU A 59 -3.06 -12.16 -20.36
N LYS A 60 -1.76 -12.48 -20.42
CA LYS A 60 -0.98 -12.68 -21.65
C LYS A 60 -1.09 -11.52 -22.65
N ILE A 61 -1.16 -10.30 -22.14
CA ILE A 61 -1.23 -9.09 -22.97
C ILE A 61 0.17 -8.83 -23.55
N PRO A 62 0.30 -8.67 -24.88
CA PRO A 62 1.60 -8.37 -25.48
C PRO A 62 2.13 -7.03 -24.96
N LYS A 63 3.44 -6.97 -24.71
CA LYS A 63 4.13 -5.76 -24.22
C LYS A 63 4.13 -4.59 -25.21
N SER A 64 3.68 -4.82 -26.45
CA SER A 64 3.49 -3.77 -27.44
C SER A 64 2.40 -2.77 -27.02
N PHE A 65 2.46 -1.56 -27.56
CA PHE A 65 1.38 -0.59 -27.38
C PHE A 65 0.11 -1.10 -28.10
N GLY A 66 -0.79 -1.71 -27.34
CA GLY A 66 -2.06 -2.23 -27.82
C GLY A 66 -3.23 -1.69 -27.01
N TRP A 67 -4.40 -1.62 -27.65
CA TRP A 67 -5.65 -1.17 -27.03
C TRP A 67 -6.00 -1.93 -25.76
N LYS A 68 -5.69 -3.24 -25.70
CA LYS A 68 -5.89 -4.08 -24.51
C LYS A 68 -5.10 -3.60 -23.29
N ARG A 69 -3.88 -3.11 -23.51
CA ARG A 69 -3.01 -2.59 -22.45
C ARG A 69 -3.54 -1.27 -21.89
N ILE A 70 -4.00 -0.39 -22.78
CA ILE A 70 -4.64 0.88 -22.39
C ILE A 70 -5.92 0.58 -21.59
N LEU A 71 -6.76 -0.32 -22.09
CA LEU A 71 -8.01 -0.71 -21.42
C LEU A 71 -7.74 -1.24 -19.99
N LEU A 72 -6.78 -2.16 -19.83
CA LEU A 72 -6.43 -2.71 -18.52
C LEU A 72 -5.94 -1.61 -17.57
N ARG A 73 -4.99 -0.79 -18.01
CA ARG A 73 -4.43 0.30 -17.19
C ARG A 73 -5.48 1.30 -16.76
N THR A 74 -6.33 1.74 -17.69
CA THR A 74 -7.44 2.64 -17.39
C THR A 74 -8.43 1.99 -16.42
N THR A 75 -8.74 0.71 -16.58
CA THR A 75 -9.65 -0.02 -15.68
C THR A 75 -9.08 -0.12 -14.27
N VAL A 76 -7.79 -0.43 -14.12
CA VAL A 76 -7.12 -0.49 -12.81
C VAL A 76 -7.14 0.87 -12.13
N ILE A 77 -6.79 1.94 -12.85
CA ILE A 77 -6.83 3.30 -12.30
C ILE A 77 -8.27 3.72 -11.94
N ALA A 78 -9.24 3.41 -12.78
CA ALA A 78 -10.66 3.68 -12.50
C ALA A 78 -11.13 2.93 -11.25
N ALA A 79 -10.72 1.68 -11.05
CA ALA A 79 -11.01 0.91 -9.84
C ALA A 79 -10.37 1.53 -8.59
N VAL A 80 -9.11 1.98 -8.69
CA VAL A 80 -8.43 2.69 -7.59
C VAL A 80 -9.18 3.98 -7.22
N ILE A 81 -9.58 4.77 -8.22
CA ILE A 81 -10.36 6.00 -8.01
C ILE A 81 -11.72 5.68 -7.36
N PHE A 82 -12.40 4.63 -7.83
CA PHE A 82 -13.68 4.19 -7.27
C PHE A 82 -13.56 3.81 -5.78
N VAL A 83 -12.53 3.05 -5.41
CA VAL A 83 -12.26 2.71 -4.01
C VAL A 83 -11.93 3.96 -3.18
N ALA A 84 -11.11 4.86 -3.72
CA ALA A 84 -10.76 6.12 -3.06
C ALA A 84 -11.99 7.01 -2.78
N GLN A 85 -12.95 7.06 -3.71
CA GLN A 85 -14.20 7.80 -3.53
C GLN A 85 -15.16 7.09 -2.55
N SER A 86 -15.20 5.76 -2.56
CA SER A 86 -16.12 4.98 -1.72
C SER A 86 -15.75 5.01 -0.23
N VAL A 87 -14.46 5.07 0.11
CA VAL A 87 -13.98 5.05 1.50
C VAL A 87 -13.04 6.23 1.77
N PRO A 88 -13.57 7.43 2.07
CA PRO A 88 -12.76 8.63 2.31
C PRO A 88 -12.06 8.64 3.69
N ARG A 89 -12.09 7.53 4.44
CA ARG A 89 -11.52 7.44 5.80
C ARG A 89 -10.18 6.72 5.80
N PHE A 90 -9.10 7.51 5.77
CA PHE A 90 -7.71 7.04 5.76
C PHE A 90 -7.41 5.94 6.79
N GLY A 91 -7.75 6.17 8.06
CA GLY A 91 -7.44 5.21 9.13
C GLY A 91 -8.11 3.84 8.97
N LYS A 92 -9.34 3.79 8.41
CA LYS A 92 -10.03 2.50 8.20
C LYS A 92 -9.33 1.67 7.12
N VAL A 93 -8.95 2.31 6.02
CA VAL A 93 -8.24 1.64 4.91
C VAL A 93 -6.87 1.18 5.38
N LEU A 94 -6.11 2.05 6.06
CA LEU A 94 -4.78 1.71 6.55
C LEU A 94 -4.80 0.55 7.55
N ASN A 95 -5.75 0.54 8.49
CA ASN A 95 -5.88 -0.54 9.46
C ASN A 95 -6.29 -1.86 8.80
N LEU A 96 -7.19 -1.82 7.81
CA LEU A 96 -7.62 -3.02 7.09
C LEU A 96 -6.45 -3.61 6.28
N VAL A 97 -5.78 -2.78 5.47
CA VAL A 97 -4.68 -3.24 4.61
C VAL A 97 -3.48 -3.69 5.44
N GLY A 98 -3.08 -2.90 6.44
CA GLY A 98 -1.97 -3.25 7.33
C GLY A 98 -2.27 -4.47 8.20
N GLY A 99 -3.47 -4.54 8.78
CA GLY A 99 -3.87 -5.66 9.63
C GLY A 99 -4.06 -6.99 8.89
N SER A 100 -4.46 -6.94 7.62
CA SER A 100 -4.68 -8.16 6.82
C SER A 100 -3.50 -8.48 5.89
N ALA A 101 -3.27 -7.67 4.87
CA ALA A 101 -2.29 -7.96 3.82
C ALA A 101 -0.86 -8.01 4.37
N THR A 102 -0.47 -7.06 5.22
CA THR A 102 0.88 -7.06 5.82
C THR A 102 1.05 -8.22 6.80
N SER A 103 0.07 -8.49 7.65
CA SER A 103 0.12 -9.65 8.56
C SER A 103 0.21 -10.99 7.83
N LEU A 104 -0.57 -11.15 6.76
CA LEU A 104 -0.54 -12.37 5.94
C LEU A 104 0.82 -12.56 5.26
N THR A 105 1.34 -11.51 4.62
CA THR A 105 2.58 -11.58 3.84
C THR A 105 3.84 -11.64 4.71
N SER A 106 3.84 -11.00 5.89
CA SER A 106 5.03 -10.93 6.76
C SER A 106 5.11 -12.06 7.78
N VAL A 107 3.99 -12.64 8.20
CA VAL A 107 3.97 -13.69 9.25
C VAL A 107 3.38 -14.99 8.72
N VAL A 108 2.15 -14.96 8.21
CA VAL A 108 1.41 -16.20 7.90
C VAL A 108 2.00 -16.95 6.72
N PHE A 109 2.25 -16.29 5.59
CA PHE A 109 2.78 -16.94 4.39
C PHE A 109 4.19 -17.49 4.59
N PRO A 110 5.16 -16.77 5.19
CA PRO A 110 6.48 -17.34 5.46
C PRO A 110 6.42 -18.59 6.34
N CYS A 111 5.63 -18.57 7.42
CA CYS A 111 5.47 -19.73 8.30
C CYS A 111 4.82 -20.91 7.59
N LEU A 112 3.77 -20.68 6.80
CA LEU A 112 3.10 -21.73 6.04
C LEU A 112 4.00 -22.34 4.97
N PHE A 113 4.75 -21.51 4.23
CA PHE A 113 5.68 -21.98 3.22
C PHE A 113 6.84 -22.76 3.85
N TYR A 114 7.39 -22.28 4.97
CA TYR A 114 8.41 -22.99 5.72
C TYR A 114 7.91 -24.36 6.18
N TYR A 115 6.73 -24.43 6.80
CA TYR A 115 6.14 -25.70 7.24
C TYR A 115 5.91 -26.67 6.07
N LYS A 116 5.39 -26.18 4.94
CA LYS A 116 5.21 -26.98 3.71
C LYS A 116 6.54 -27.52 3.19
N LEU A 117 7.58 -26.69 3.15
CA LEU A 117 8.92 -27.07 2.69
C LEU A 117 9.57 -28.11 3.62
N SER A 118 9.50 -27.94 4.93
CA SER A 118 10.03 -28.91 5.91
C SER A 118 9.27 -30.24 5.89
N THR A 119 7.97 -30.23 5.60
CA THR A 119 7.19 -31.47 5.44
C THR A 119 7.54 -32.19 4.13
N GLN A 120 8.02 -31.47 3.11
CA GLN A 120 8.45 -32.02 1.83
C GLN A 120 9.94 -32.45 1.81
N GLN A 121 10.67 -32.33 2.94
CA GLN A 121 12.07 -32.78 3.02
C GLN A 121 12.17 -34.30 2.74
N ASN A 122 12.65 -34.59 1.54
CA ASN A 122 13.14 -35.88 1.06
C ASN A 122 14.39 -36.28 1.90
N PRO A 123 14.60 -37.56 2.26
CA PRO A 123 15.70 -38.03 3.14
C PRO A 123 17.16 -37.62 2.80
N ASN A 124 17.41 -36.88 1.72
CA ASN A 124 18.75 -36.54 1.21
C ASN A 124 19.15 -35.07 1.42
N TRP A 125 18.55 -34.35 2.36
CA TRP A 125 18.93 -32.95 2.63
C TRP A 125 20.23 -32.91 3.46
N PRO A 126 21.30 -32.20 3.02
CA PRO A 126 22.48 -32.02 3.84
C PRO A 126 22.12 -31.16 5.06
N GLU A 127 22.41 -31.67 6.25
CA GLU A 127 22.22 -30.98 7.54
C GLU A 127 23.00 -29.66 7.62
#